data_AF-A0A3A1VFP4-F1
#
_entry.id   AF-A0A3A1VFP4-F1
#
_cell.length_a   1.000
_cell.length_b   1.000
_cell.length_c   1.000
_cell.angle_alpha   90.00
_cell.angle_beta   90.00
_cell.angle_gamma   90.00
#
_symmetry.space_group_name_H-M   'P 1'
#
loop_
_entity.id
_entity.type
_entity.pdbx_description
1 polymer ?
#
loop_
_entity_poly.entity_id
_entity_poly.type
_entity_poly.pdbx_seq_one_letter_code
_entity_poly.pdbx_strand_id
1 'polypeptide(L)'
;MTDPVPSATAKPEPSSGSESASPTAPAAVHGDEAKALETLNSFFEPALKGQFPGAVSGLTLGVSTRQDVQEVLGEPPSPGEDAEAFDVYHAEMGNPGYAVSYKLNRLREIRYFGTNVERQTNIGGITLQMLEQNWGKPDKSSIIKNGKLEQNKVVYIRGDYALSFIFNDDTDLDHINLTAK
;
A
#
# COMPACT_ATOMS: atom_id res chain seq x y z
N MET A 1 67.04 53.75 -1.50
CA MET A 1 65.99 54.66 -1.96
C MET A 1 64.78 53.80 -2.34
N THR A 2 63.65 54.01 -1.64
CA THR A 2 62.25 53.85 -2.10
C THR A 2 61.77 52.50 -2.64
N ASP A 3 60.97 51.81 -1.81
CA ASP A 3 59.74 51.10 -2.22
C ASP A 3 58.73 52.09 -2.86
N PRO A 4 57.80 51.66 -3.74
CA PRO A 4 56.55 51.00 -3.33
C PRO A 4 55.97 49.90 -4.25
N VAL A 5 54.94 49.24 -3.70
CA VAL A 5 54.15 48.03 -4.05
C VAL A 5 52.98 48.36 -5.04
N PRO A 6 52.00 47.47 -5.33
CA PRO A 6 51.92 46.32 -6.28
C PRO A 6 50.88 46.51 -7.44
N SER A 7 50.81 45.54 -8.37
CA SER A 7 49.54 45.22 -9.06
C SER A 7 49.49 43.78 -9.61
N ALA A 8 48.27 43.26 -9.54
CA ALA A 8 47.87 41.87 -9.65
C ALA A 8 48.05 41.23 -11.04
N THR A 9 48.24 39.90 -11.06
CA THR A 9 47.54 39.03 -12.02
C THR A 9 47.42 37.64 -11.40
N ALA A 10 46.18 37.20 -11.24
CA ALA A 10 45.81 35.85 -10.82
C ALA A 10 45.84 34.89 -12.01
N LYS A 11 46.31 33.66 -11.81
CA LYS A 11 45.78 32.44 -12.45
C LYS A 11 46.28 31.19 -11.70
N PRO A 12 45.40 30.39 -11.06
CA PRO A 12 45.75 29.07 -10.56
C PRO A 12 45.23 27.96 -11.49
N GLU A 13 46.11 27.05 -11.91
CA GLU A 13 45.79 25.67 -12.33
C GLU A 13 46.96 24.79 -11.82
N PRO A 14 46.69 23.63 -11.21
CA PRO A 14 46.23 22.48 -11.99
C PRO A 14 45.04 21.73 -11.37
N SER A 15 44.08 21.40 -12.22
CA SER A 15 43.03 20.42 -11.93
C SER A 15 43.64 19.01 -11.92
N SER A 16 43.65 18.39 -10.75
CA SER A 16 43.83 16.94 -10.59
C SER A 16 42.55 16.42 -9.95
N GLY A 17 41.81 15.61 -10.67
CA GLY A 17 40.55 15.04 -10.21
C GLY A 17 40.00 14.08 -11.26
N SER A 18 40.35 12.80 -11.15
CA SER A 18 39.56 11.73 -11.75
C SER A 18 38.21 11.71 -11.03
N GLU A 19 37.16 12.20 -11.67
CA GLU A 19 35.80 11.87 -11.27
C GLU A 19 35.45 10.51 -11.87
N SER A 20 35.50 9.49 -11.01
CA SER A 20 34.84 8.21 -11.25
C SER A 20 33.37 8.46 -11.55
N ALA A 21 32.95 8.14 -12.78
CA ALA A 21 31.54 7.93 -13.09
C ALA A 21 31.02 6.76 -12.23
N SER A 22 30.20 7.07 -11.23
CA SER A 22 29.42 6.05 -10.51
C SER A 22 28.47 5.36 -11.49
N PRO A 23 28.35 4.02 -11.47
CA PRO A 23 27.36 3.34 -12.27
C PRO A 23 25.95 3.64 -11.71
N THR A 24 25.04 4.07 -12.58
CA THR A 24 23.59 3.98 -12.35
C THR A 24 23.25 2.53 -12.01
N ALA A 25 22.68 2.28 -10.83
CA ALA A 25 22.27 0.94 -10.41
C ALA A 25 20.78 0.70 -10.75
N PRO A 26 20.43 -0.21 -11.69
CA PRO A 26 19.10 -0.77 -11.79
C PRO A 26 19.04 -2.09 -11.02
N ALA A 27 19.17 -2.04 -9.68
CA ALA A 27 19.18 -3.25 -8.83
C ALA A 27 18.11 -3.28 -7.73
N ALA A 28 17.41 -2.17 -7.48
CA ALA A 28 16.34 -2.11 -6.47
C ALA A 28 14.99 -2.65 -6.99
N VAL A 29 14.74 -2.55 -8.30
CA VAL A 29 13.44 -2.85 -8.92
C VAL A 29 13.01 -4.31 -8.72
N HIS A 30 13.95 -5.24 -8.84
CA HIS A 30 13.66 -6.68 -8.68
C HIS A 30 13.36 -7.08 -7.22
N GLY A 31 13.92 -6.37 -6.24
CA GLY A 31 13.68 -6.64 -4.83
C GLY A 31 12.31 -6.16 -4.37
N ASP A 32 11.91 -4.98 -4.83
CA ASP A 32 10.63 -4.37 -4.45
C ASP A 32 9.44 -5.08 -5.12
N GLU A 33 9.57 -5.45 -6.39
CA GLU A 33 8.54 -6.21 -7.13
C GLU A 33 8.29 -7.58 -6.49
N ALA A 34 9.36 -8.28 -6.07
CA ALA A 34 9.24 -9.57 -5.40
C ALA A 34 8.50 -9.45 -4.04
N LYS A 35 8.79 -8.39 -3.27
CA LYS A 35 8.08 -8.11 -2.00
C LYS A 35 6.62 -7.69 -2.22
N ALA A 36 6.35 -6.89 -3.26
CA ALA A 36 4.99 -6.54 -3.62
C ALA A 36 4.19 -7.79 -4.03
N LEU A 37 4.81 -8.71 -4.76
CA LEU A 37 4.21 -9.99 -5.12
C LEU A 37 3.97 -10.90 -3.89
N GLU A 38 4.92 -10.96 -2.95
CA GLU A 38 4.72 -11.66 -1.68
C GLU A 38 3.54 -11.06 -0.91
N THR A 39 3.48 -9.72 -0.85
CA THR A 39 2.37 -8.99 -0.23
C THR A 39 1.05 -9.32 -0.92
N LEU A 40 0.99 -9.29 -2.26
CA LEU A 40 -0.19 -9.69 -3.02
C LEU A 40 -0.63 -11.10 -2.62
N ASN A 41 0.27 -12.08 -2.69
CA ASN A 41 -0.07 -13.47 -2.42
C ASN A 41 -0.44 -13.74 -0.95
N SER A 42 0.02 -12.91 -0.02
CA SER A 42 -0.38 -13.00 1.40
C SER A 42 -1.88 -12.81 1.62
N PHE A 43 -2.58 -12.12 0.72
CA PHE A 43 -4.03 -11.98 0.76
C PHE A 43 -4.77 -13.22 0.27
N PHE A 44 -4.10 -14.10 -0.47
CA PHE A 44 -4.77 -15.17 -1.20
C PHE A 44 -5.41 -16.16 -0.23
N GLU A 45 -4.66 -16.85 0.62
CA GLU A 45 -5.26 -17.89 1.48
C GLU A 45 -6.17 -17.35 2.58
N PRO A 46 -5.83 -16.25 3.31
CA PRO A 46 -6.68 -15.73 4.39
C PRO A 46 -8.07 -15.32 3.92
N ALA A 47 -8.20 -14.83 2.68
CA ALA A 47 -9.48 -14.39 2.14
C ALA A 47 -10.51 -15.52 2.03
N LEU A 48 -10.11 -16.79 1.90
CA LEU A 48 -11.04 -17.92 1.93
C LEU A 48 -11.77 -18.06 3.27
N LYS A 49 -11.18 -17.53 4.34
CA LYS A 49 -11.73 -17.54 5.69
C LYS A 49 -12.32 -16.18 6.08
N GLY A 50 -12.40 -15.23 5.15
CA GLY A 50 -12.87 -13.87 5.45
C GLY A 50 -11.91 -13.10 6.36
N GLN A 51 -10.61 -13.37 6.26
CA GLN A 51 -9.55 -12.72 7.03
C GLN A 51 -8.56 -12.00 6.13
N PHE A 52 -7.85 -11.03 6.70
CA PHE A 52 -6.70 -10.39 6.08
C PHE A 52 -5.38 -10.83 6.73
N PRO A 53 -4.24 -10.72 6.02
CA PRO A 53 -2.92 -10.95 6.59
C PRO A 53 -2.48 -9.81 7.52
N GLY A 54 -1.35 -10.01 8.19
CA GLY A 54 -0.71 -8.97 9.00
C GLY A 54 -1.39 -8.73 10.35
N ALA A 55 -1.47 -7.46 10.77
CA ALA A 55 -1.97 -7.08 12.09
C ALA A 55 -3.40 -7.57 12.34
N VAL A 56 -4.26 -7.57 11.32
CA VAL A 56 -5.66 -8.01 11.41
C VAL A 56 -5.85 -9.52 11.25
N SER A 57 -4.78 -10.31 11.30
CA SER A 57 -4.86 -11.76 11.17
C SER A 57 -5.71 -12.37 12.29
N GLY A 58 -6.56 -13.34 11.93
CA GLY A 58 -7.51 -13.96 12.85
C GLY A 58 -8.86 -13.23 12.96
N LEU A 59 -8.95 -11.97 12.55
CA LEU A 59 -10.23 -11.24 12.49
C LEU A 59 -11.03 -11.74 11.29
N THR A 60 -12.23 -12.23 11.56
CA THR A 60 -13.08 -12.93 10.59
C THR A 60 -14.34 -12.12 10.31
N LEU A 61 -14.61 -11.86 9.03
CA LEU A 61 -15.84 -11.22 8.58
C LEU A 61 -17.10 -11.94 9.09
N GLY A 62 -18.05 -11.16 9.57
CA GLY A 62 -19.33 -11.62 10.13
C GLY A 62 -19.25 -12.22 11.53
N VAL A 63 -18.04 -12.52 12.03
CA VAL A 63 -17.82 -13.18 13.32
C VAL A 63 -17.17 -12.23 14.32
N SER A 64 -16.03 -11.63 13.98
CA SER A 64 -15.32 -10.74 14.88
C SER A 64 -16.13 -9.48 15.16
N THR A 65 -15.94 -8.92 16.36
CA THR A 65 -16.62 -7.73 16.85
C THR A 65 -15.72 -6.51 16.80
N ARG A 66 -16.28 -5.33 17.06
CA ARG A 66 -15.50 -4.09 17.17
C ARG A 66 -14.47 -4.17 18.31
N GLN A 67 -14.80 -4.85 19.40
CA GLN A 67 -13.88 -5.07 20.50
C GLN A 67 -12.69 -5.94 20.08
N ASP A 68 -12.92 -7.04 19.36
CA ASP A 68 -11.83 -7.90 18.88
C ASP A 68 -10.87 -7.13 17.98
N VAL A 69 -11.39 -6.22 17.15
CA VAL A 69 -10.56 -5.34 16.32
C VAL A 69 -9.73 -4.39 17.19
N GLN A 70 -10.31 -3.81 18.22
CA GLN A 70 -9.61 -2.89 19.13
C GLN A 70 -8.57 -3.58 20.00
N GLU A 71 -8.78 -4.85 20.36
CA GLU A 71 -7.78 -5.65 21.08
C GLU A 71 -6.53 -5.90 20.21
N VAL A 72 -6.72 -5.96 18.88
CA VAL A 72 -5.66 -6.25 17.92
C VAL A 72 -4.97 -4.97 17.39
N LEU A 73 -5.74 -3.93 17.08
CA LEU A 73 -5.26 -2.69 16.47
C LEU A 73 -5.18 -1.50 17.45
N GLY A 74 -5.72 -1.63 18.65
CA GLY A 74 -5.92 -0.51 19.58
C GLY A 74 -7.19 0.28 19.29
N GLU A 75 -7.37 1.41 19.99
CA GLU A 75 -8.50 2.31 19.71
C GLU A 75 -8.29 3.00 18.35
N PRO A 76 -9.36 3.12 17.52
CA PRO A 76 -9.26 3.80 16.24
C PRO A 76 -8.95 5.28 16.45
N PRO A 77 -7.88 5.83 15.85
CA PRO A 77 -7.58 7.25 15.88
C PRO A 77 -8.74 8.11 15.33
N SER A 78 -9.47 7.58 14.36
CA SER A 78 -10.68 8.18 13.82
C SER A 78 -11.81 7.14 13.86
N PRO A 79 -12.62 7.11 14.95
CA PRO A 79 -13.75 6.21 15.05
C PRO A 79 -14.85 6.65 14.08
N GLY A 80 -15.53 5.67 13.49
CA GLY A 80 -16.72 5.92 12.69
C GLY A 80 -17.85 6.48 13.56
N GLU A 81 -18.51 7.54 13.09
CA GLU A 81 -19.58 8.22 13.81
C GLU A 81 -20.93 7.47 13.74
N ASP A 82 -21.12 6.65 12.70
CA ASP A 82 -22.39 5.97 12.40
C ASP A 82 -22.24 4.46 12.18
N ALA A 83 -23.37 3.74 12.15
CA ALA A 83 -23.42 2.29 11.93
C ALA A 83 -22.90 1.83 10.56
N GLU A 84 -22.69 2.74 9.61
CA GLU A 84 -22.09 2.45 8.30
C GLU A 84 -20.72 3.11 8.11
N ALA A 85 -20.25 3.85 9.13
CA ALA A 85 -18.95 4.49 9.08
C ALA A 85 -17.83 3.48 9.29
N PHE A 86 -16.63 3.88 8.89
CA PHE A 86 -15.42 3.09 9.08
C PHE A 86 -14.65 3.61 10.29
N ASP A 87 -14.19 2.70 11.13
CA ASP A 87 -13.09 2.95 12.04
C ASP A 87 -11.80 2.97 11.25
N VAL A 88 -11.13 4.12 11.21
CA VAL A 88 -9.91 4.32 10.42
C VAL A 88 -8.68 4.26 11.32
N TYR A 89 -7.75 3.39 10.94
CA TYR A 89 -6.44 3.20 11.52
C TYR A 89 -5.41 3.68 10.49
N HIS A 90 -4.73 4.77 10.80
CA HIS A 90 -3.75 5.35 9.88
C HIS A 90 -2.48 4.48 9.79
N ALA A 91 -1.83 4.49 8.62
CA ALA A 91 -0.56 3.81 8.45
C ALA A 91 0.56 4.57 9.21
N GLU A 92 1.26 3.89 10.11
CA GLU A 92 2.31 4.47 10.95
C GLU A 92 3.59 3.64 10.96
N MET A 93 4.73 4.27 10.67
CA MET A 93 6.08 3.71 10.86
C MET A 93 6.27 2.28 10.30
N GLY A 94 5.74 2.02 9.10
CA GLY A 94 5.83 0.71 8.44
C GLY A 94 4.66 -0.23 8.73
N ASN A 95 3.74 0.13 9.63
CA ASN A 95 2.48 -0.56 9.79
C ASN A 95 1.48 -0.07 8.72
N PRO A 96 0.71 -0.98 8.12
CA PRO A 96 -0.27 -0.61 7.12
C PRO A 96 -1.49 0.04 7.75
N GLY A 97 -2.14 0.90 6.97
CA GLY A 97 -3.41 1.52 7.34
C GLY A 97 -4.59 0.59 7.07
N TYR A 98 -5.63 0.70 7.90
CA TYR A 98 -6.86 -0.07 7.76
C TYR A 98 -8.09 0.83 7.92
N ALA A 99 -9.19 0.45 7.27
CA ALA A 99 -10.52 0.94 7.63
C ALA A 99 -11.45 -0.26 7.86
N VAL A 100 -12.13 -0.29 9.00
CA VAL A 100 -13.01 -1.41 9.36
C VAL A 100 -14.42 -0.89 9.56
N SER A 101 -15.40 -1.47 8.87
CA SER A 101 -16.81 -1.19 9.13
C SER A 101 -17.48 -2.37 9.82
N TYR A 102 -18.57 -2.06 10.53
CA TYR A 102 -19.32 -3.05 11.30
C TYR A 102 -20.80 -3.00 10.93
N LYS A 103 -21.50 -4.11 11.15
CA LYS A 103 -22.95 -4.19 11.11
C LYS A 103 -23.42 -5.01 12.29
N LEU A 104 -24.30 -4.44 13.12
CA LEU A 104 -24.78 -5.08 14.35
C LEU A 104 -23.62 -5.57 15.25
N ASN A 105 -22.58 -4.74 15.40
CA ASN A 105 -21.35 -5.04 16.13
C ASN A 105 -20.55 -6.24 15.61
N ARG A 106 -20.74 -6.63 14.34
CA ARG A 106 -19.93 -7.65 13.65
C ARG A 106 -19.20 -7.03 12.49
N LEU A 107 -17.98 -7.51 12.25
CA LEU A 107 -17.09 -7.03 11.21
C LEU A 107 -17.74 -7.25 9.82
N ARG A 108 -17.92 -6.17 9.05
CA ARG A 108 -18.64 -6.17 7.76
C ARG A 108 -17.69 -6.04 6.58
N GLU A 109 -16.67 -5.20 6.70
CA GLU A 109 -15.70 -4.92 5.65
C GLU A 109 -14.39 -4.49 6.28
N ILE A 110 -13.27 -4.97 5.74
CA ILE A 110 -11.94 -4.43 6.03
C ILE A 110 -11.40 -3.85 4.73
N ARG A 111 -10.84 -2.64 4.82
CA ARG A 111 -10.03 -2.03 3.78
C ARG A 111 -8.58 -2.00 4.23
N TYR A 112 -7.68 -2.38 3.34
CA TYR A 112 -6.24 -2.34 3.53
C TYR A 112 -5.64 -1.25 2.64
N PHE A 113 -5.04 -0.23 3.25
CA PHE A 113 -4.43 0.90 2.56
C PHE A 113 -2.91 0.75 2.36
N GLY A 114 -2.33 -0.35 2.83
CA GLY A 114 -0.88 -0.55 2.81
C GLY A 114 -0.11 0.44 3.67
N THR A 115 1.20 0.45 3.51
CA THR A 115 2.12 1.29 4.27
C THR A 115 2.37 2.63 3.57
N ASN A 116 2.70 3.65 4.37
CA ASN A 116 3.17 4.94 3.84
C ASN A 116 4.67 4.88 3.47
N VAL A 117 5.46 4.19 4.29
CA VAL A 117 6.89 4.00 4.08
C VAL A 117 7.11 2.68 3.33
N GLU A 118 8.05 2.67 2.38
CA GLU A 118 8.33 1.52 1.51
C GLU A 118 7.08 0.99 0.77
N ARG A 119 6.13 1.87 0.44
CA ARG A 119 4.86 1.52 -0.21
C ARG A 119 5.04 0.65 -1.47
N GLN A 120 6.13 0.86 -2.21
CA GLN A 120 6.49 0.10 -3.42
C GLN A 120 6.76 -1.38 -3.14
N THR A 121 7.18 -1.75 -1.92
CA THR A 121 7.33 -3.14 -1.48
C THR A 121 6.01 -3.77 -1.00
N ASN A 122 4.93 -2.98 -0.97
CA ASN A 122 3.60 -3.33 -0.52
C ASN A 122 2.60 -3.05 -1.68
N ILE A 123 1.39 -2.53 -1.41
CA ILE A 123 0.38 -2.30 -2.46
C ILE A 123 0.82 -1.32 -3.53
N GLY A 124 1.75 -0.40 -3.25
CA GLY A 124 2.24 0.54 -4.26
C GLY A 124 3.05 -0.10 -5.38
N GLY A 125 3.54 -1.33 -5.19
CA GLY A 125 4.17 -2.11 -6.24
C GLY A 125 3.24 -3.15 -6.90
N ILE A 126 2.01 -3.29 -6.41
CA ILE A 126 1.03 -4.23 -6.98
C ILE A 126 0.32 -3.54 -8.14
N THR A 127 0.62 -3.98 -9.36
CA THR A 127 -0.04 -3.52 -10.58
C THR A 127 -1.20 -4.44 -10.96
N LEU A 128 -2.12 -3.96 -11.80
CA LEU A 128 -3.19 -4.77 -12.36
C LEU A 128 -2.62 -5.96 -13.15
N GLN A 129 -1.56 -5.72 -13.92
CA GLN A 129 -0.87 -6.77 -14.66
C GLN A 129 -0.30 -7.85 -13.72
N MET A 130 0.36 -7.46 -12.63
CA MET A 130 0.88 -8.40 -11.64
C MET A 130 -0.24 -9.23 -11.02
N LEU A 131 -1.35 -8.59 -10.67
CA LEU A 131 -2.53 -9.26 -10.12
C LEU A 131 -3.08 -10.32 -11.09
N GLU A 132 -3.34 -9.95 -12.34
CA GLU A 132 -3.91 -10.87 -13.33
C GLU A 132 -2.94 -12.00 -13.74
N GLN A 133 -1.64 -11.72 -13.79
CA GLN A 133 -0.63 -12.73 -14.11
C GLN A 133 -0.52 -13.81 -13.02
N ASN A 134 -0.64 -13.42 -11.75
CA ASN A 134 -0.44 -14.34 -10.64
C ASN A 134 -1.75 -15.01 -10.20
N TRP A 135 -2.87 -14.31 -10.27
CA TRP A 135 -4.17 -14.81 -9.78
C TRP A 135 -5.12 -15.23 -10.91
N GLY A 136 -4.73 -15.00 -12.16
CA GLY A 136 -5.53 -15.30 -13.34
C GLY A 136 -6.58 -14.24 -13.61
N LYS A 137 -7.61 -14.60 -14.37
CA LYS A 137 -8.69 -13.67 -14.74
C LYS A 137 -9.57 -13.35 -13.52
N PRO A 138 -9.93 -12.08 -13.26
CA PRO A 138 -10.85 -11.73 -12.19
C PRO A 138 -12.27 -12.21 -12.46
N ASP A 139 -13.03 -12.46 -11.39
CA ASP A 139 -14.45 -12.81 -11.47
C ASP A 139 -15.31 -11.64 -11.98
N LYS A 140 -14.95 -10.41 -11.56
CA LYS A 140 -15.59 -9.18 -12.02
C LYS A 140 -14.56 -8.06 -12.14
N SER A 141 -14.74 -7.20 -13.13
CA SER A 141 -14.06 -5.91 -13.21
C SER A 141 -15.07 -4.84 -13.60
N SER A 142 -14.94 -3.65 -13.03
CA SER A 142 -15.84 -2.52 -13.26
C SER A 142 -15.15 -1.20 -12.93
N ILE A 143 -15.55 -0.12 -13.60
CA ILE A 143 -15.16 1.22 -13.21
C ILE A 143 -16.11 1.74 -12.13
N ILE A 144 -15.57 2.24 -11.03
CA ILE A 144 -16.32 2.91 -9.96
C ILE A 144 -15.93 4.37 -9.88
N LYS A 145 -16.86 5.22 -9.41
CA LYS A 145 -16.61 6.65 -9.19
C LYS A 145 -16.37 6.91 -7.71
N ASN A 146 -15.25 7.57 -7.42
CA ASN A 146 -14.94 8.11 -6.10
C ASN A 146 -14.84 9.64 -6.24
N GLY A 147 -15.97 10.33 -6.05
CA GLY A 147 -16.08 11.74 -6.38
C GLY A 147 -15.90 12.00 -7.87
N LYS A 148 -14.79 12.66 -8.23
CA LYS A 148 -14.42 12.95 -9.64
C LYS A 148 -13.44 11.92 -10.22
N LEU A 149 -12.89 11.05 -9.39
CA LEU A 149 -11.94 10.02 -9.80
C LEU A 149 -12.70 8.79 -10.30
N GLU A 150 -12.27 8.23 -11.42
CA GLU A 150 -12.69 6.91 -11.88
C GLU A 150 -11.62 5.90 -11.48
N GLN A 151 -12.02 4.84 -10.78
CA GLN A 151 -11.12 3.80 -10.27
C GLN A 151 -11.52 2.44 -10.88
N ASN A 152 -10.55 1.60 -11.19
CA ASN A 152 -10.79 0.23 -11.64
C ASN A 152 -10.95 -0.69 -10.43
N LYS A 153 -12.15 -1.23 -10.25
CA LYS A 153 -12.45 -2.23 -9.23
C LYS A 153 -12.36 -3.62 -9.84
N VAL A 154 -11.40 -4.40 -9.36
CA VAL A 154 -11.15 -5.78 -9.79
C VAL A 154 -11.44 -6.74 -8.65
N VAL A 155 -12.31 -7.73 -8.89
CA VAL A 155 -12.86 -8.60 -7.83
C VAL A 155 -12.49 -10.05 -8.06
N TYR A 156 -12.00 -10.68 -7.01
CA TYR A 156 -11.78 -12.13 -6.91
C TYR A 156 -12.65 -12.72 -5.80
N ILE A 157 -13.51 -13.67 -6.16
CA ILE A 157 -14.39 -14.40 -5.24
C ILE A 157 -13.58 -15.53 -4.62
N ARG A 158 -13.52 -15.56 -3.29
CA ARG A 158 -12.76 -16.52 -2.50
C ARG A 158 -13.69 -17.19 -1.49
N GLY A 159 -14.32 -18.29 -1.91
CA GLY A 159 -15.34 -18.97 -1.12
C GLY A 159 -16.58 -18.10 -0.93
N ASP A 160 -16.93 -17.82 0.32
CA ASP A 160 -18.06 -16.97 0.72
C ASP A 160 -17.70 -15.47 0.81
N TYR A 161 -16.47 -15.12 0.43
CA TYR A 161 -15.92 -13.77 0.54
C TYR A 161 -15.44 -13.26 -0.82
N ALA A 162 -15.16 -11.97 -0.90
CA ALA A 162 -14.63 -11.32 -2.08
C ALA A 162 -13.50 -10.35 -1.71
N LEU A 163 -12.39 -10.44 -2.45
CA LEU A 163 -11.34 -9.43 -2.46
C LEU A 163 -11.62 -8.48 -3.62
N SER A 164 -11.70 -7.18 -3.33
CA SER A 164 -11.78 -6.12 -4.33
C SER A 164 -10.53 -5.26 -4.30
N PHE A 165 -9.75 -5.28 -5.37
CA PHE A 165 -8.60 -4.42 -5.58
C PHE A 165 -9.08 -3.14 -6.28
N ILE A 166 -8.84 -1.99 -5.66
CA ILE A 166 -9.29 -0.68 -6.15
C ILE A 166 -8.09 0.09 -6.66
N PHE A 167 -7.99 0.21 -7.97
CA PHE A 167 -6.89 0.87 -8.66
C PHE A 167 -7.26 2.29 -9.07
N ASN A 168 -6.40 3.26 -8.80
CA ASN A 168 -6.49 4.61 -9.37
C ASN A 168 -6.18 4.56 -10.88
N ASP A 169 -5.22 3.73 -11.25
CA ASP A 169 -4.88 3.31 -12.61
C ASP A 169 -4.22 1.92 -12.58
N ASP A 170 -3.90 1.35 -13.74
CA ASP A 170 -3.37 -0.02 -13.86
C ASP A 170 -2.04 -0.26 -13.10
N THR A 171 -1.38 0.80 -12.62
CA THR A 171 -0.10 0.74 -11.88
C THR A 171 -0.19 1.25 -10.44
N ASP A 172 -1.30 1.89 -10.04
CA ASP A 172 -1.48 2.46 -8.71
C ASP A 172 -2.68 1.83 -7.99
N LEU A 173 -2.39 0.84 -7.13
CA LEU A 173 -3.37 0.24 -6.23
C LEU A 173 -3.60 1.16 -5.02
N ASP A 174 -4.81 1.68 -4.90
CA ASP A 174 -5.22 2.57 -3.81
C ASP A 174 -5.41 1.78 -2.51
N HIS A 175 -6.28 0.77 -2.56
CA HIS A 175 -6.59 -0.09 -1.43
C HIS A 175 -7.22 -1.43 -1.84
N ILE A 176 -7.25 -2.38 -0.91
CA ILE A 176 -7.86 -3.70 -1.08
C ILE A 176 -9.00 -3.85 -0.07
N ASN A 177 -10.17 -4.25 -0.53
CA ASN A 177 -11.33 -4.53 0.33
C ASN A 177 -11.56 -6.02 0.46
N LEU A 178 -11.93 -6.46 1.66
CA LEU A 178 -12.44 -7.79 1.94
C LEU A 178 -13.88 -7.67 2.44
N THR A 179 -14.82 -8.30 1.72
CA THR A 179 -16.24 -8.32 2.07
C THR A 179 -16.82 -9.73 1.97
N ALA A 180 -17.97 -9.97 2.60
CA ALA A 180 -18.80 -11.11 2.24
C ALA A 180 -19.30 -10.97 0.78
N LYS A 181 -19.50 -12.10 0.10
CA LYS A 181 -19.96 -12.17 -1.31
C LYS A 181 -21.40 -11.69 -1.50
#